data_AF-A0A924WYD8-F1
#
_entry.id   AF-A0A924WYD8-F1
#
_cell.length_a   1.000
_cell.length_b   1.000
_cell.length_c   1.000
_cell.angle_alpha   90.00
_cell.angle_beta   90.00
_cell.angle_gamma   90.00
#
_symmetry.space_group_name_H-M   'P 1'
#
loop_
_entity.id
_entity.type
_entity.pdbx_description
1 polymer ?
#
loop_
_entity_poly.entity_id
_entity_poly.type
_entity_poly.pdbx_seq_one_letter_code
_entity_poly.pdbx_strand_id
1 'polypeptide(L)'
;MATGAQVHDINSIRLFRAALVKFTESSSVSLIDGEGEFLRKMNWLQSEQEPFWVSQVRKWTEEVSRAIDLVRQKRIFKDFLGRQQSTADEEKYLKQCRNRLQEAETKLAATRRYGRDLQREHLLLKGGVQRLSTILSGDMPKALAMLDGAVARLEAYVDSSPEMAGSTAEMTPSGAPSGTADGAMHRAADEAKEADKADEANRESNAGDNPAAGAEVKPSTTPAPPDTH
;
A
#
# COMPACT_ATOMS: atom_id res chain seq x y z
N MET A 1 42.81 -23.00 19.47
CA MET A 1 42.32 -22.03 20.47
C MET A 1 40.86 -21.75 20.14
N ALA A 2 39.94 -22.47 20.79
CA ALA A 2 38.51 -22.21 20.64
C ALA A 2 38.14 -21.14 21.67
N THR A 3 37.98 -19.90 21.19
CA THR A 3 37.45 -18.80 21.98
C THR A 3 36.02 -19.18 22.41
N GLY A 4 35.76 -19.29 23.70
CA GLY A 4 34.47 -19.73 24.23
C GLY A 4 33.32 -18.83 23.75
N ALA A 5 32.23 -19.43 23.29
CA ALA A 5 31.03 -18.70 22.90
C ALA A 5 30.24 -18.33 24.16
N GLN A 6 30.09 -17.03 24.45
CA GLN A 6 29.20 -16.56 25.51
C GLN A 6 27.75 -16.59 25.00
N VAL A 7 27.03 -17.67 25.30
CA VAL A 7 25.61 -17.81 24.95
C VAL A 7 24.77 -17.11 26.02
N HIS A 8 24.28 -15.90 25.72
CA HIS A 8 23.53 -15.10 26.70
C HIS A 8 22.03 -15.45 26.78
N ASP A 9 21.38 -15.78 25.65
CA ASP A 9 19.97 -16.23 25.65
C ASP A 9 19.56 -16.94 24.34
N ILE A 10 19.25 -18.24 24.43
CA ILE A 10 18.73 -19.04 23.30
C ILE A 10 17.26 -18.72 23.03
N ASN A 11 16.50 -18.28 24.04
CA ASN A 11 15.07 -18.02 23.91
C ASN A 11 14.80 -16.81 23.00
N SER A 12 15.67 -15.80 23.02
CA SER A 12 15.63 -14.67 22.08
C SER A 12 15.63 -15.12 20.61
N ILE A 13 16.41 -16.14 20.26
CA ILE A 13 16.44 -16.69 18.89
C ILE A 13 15.12 -17.41 18.55
N ARG A 14 14.56 -18.16 19.50
CA ARG A 14 13.25 -18.83 19.35
C ARG A 14 12.11 -17.83 19.18
N LEU A 15 12.11 -16.76 19.97
CA LEU A 15 11.15 -15.66 19.88
C LEU A 15 11.25 -14.94 18.53
N PHE A 16 12.47 -14.63 18.10
CA PHE A 16 12.70 -14.01 16.79
C PHE A 16 12.20 -14.90 15.65
N ARG A 17 12.49 -16.21 15.68
CA ARG A 17 11.97 -17.18 14.71
C ARG A 17 10.44 -17.16 14.68
N ALA A 18 9.78 -17.22 15.84
CA ALA A 18 8.32 -17.19 15.92
C ALA A 18 7.74 -15.88 15.37
N ALA A 19 8.38 -14.75 15.62
CA ALA A 19 7.99 -13.45 15.06
C ALA A 19 8.19 -13.42 13.54
N LEU A 20 9.27 -14.01 13.04
CA LEU A 20 9.59 -14.08 11.62
C LEU A 20 8.56 -14.93 10.85
N VAL A 21 8.16 -16.09 11.39
CA VAL A 21 7.08 -16.91 10.81
C VAL A 21 5.79 -16.09 10.67
N LYS A 22 5.35 -15.47 11.77
CA LYS A 22 4.13 -14.63 11.77
C LYS A 22 4.21 -13.49 10.76
N PHE A 23 5.36 -12.81 10.68
CA PHE A 23 5.61 -11.77 9.69
C PHE A 23 5.47 -12.32 8.27
N THR A 24 6.11 -13.44 7.97
CA THR A 24 6.10 -14.01 6.61
C THR A 24 4.70 -14.41 6.14
N GLU A 25 3.92 -15.03 7.02
CA GLU A 25 2.54 -15.42 6.74
C GLU A 25 1.66 -14.18 6.55
N SER A 26 1.72 -13.23 7.49
CA SER A 26 0.92 -12.01 7.44
C SER A 26 1.23 -11.15 6.22
N SER A 27 2.51 -10.97 5.89
CA SER A 27 2.93 -10.20 4.72
C SER A 27 2.53 -10.87 3.42
N SER A 28 2.68 -12.20 3.32
CA SER A 28 2.31 -12.93 2.10
C SER A 28 0.80 -12.87 1.84
N VAL A 29 -0.02 -13.05 2.88
CA VAL A 29 -1.47 -12.94 2.78
C VAL A 29 -1.89 -11.53 2.36
N SER A 30 -1.35 -10.50 3.02
CA SER A 30 -1.68 -9.09 2.70
C SER A 30 -1.29 -8.72 1.26
N LEU A 31 -0.20 -9.28 0.76
CA LEU A 31 0.26 -9.09 -0.62
C LEU A 31 -0.76 -9.62 -1.63
N ILE A 32 -1.18 -10.87 -1.43
CA ILE A 32 -2.07 -11.60 -2.31
C ILE A 32 -3.47 -10.97 -2.28
N ASP A 33 -3.93 -10.57 -1.10
CA ASP A 33 -5.23 -9.90 -0.94
C ASP A 33 -5.26 -8.55 -1.66
N GLY A 34 -4.21 -7.73 -1.47
CA GLY A 34 -4.07 -6.47 -2.17
C GLY A 34 -4.07 -6.65 -3.70
N GLU A 35 -3.25 -7.56 -4.21
CA GLU A 35 -3.21 -7.86 -5.65
C GLU A 35 -4.56 -8.39 -6.17
N GLY A 36 -5.22 -9.24 -5.40
CA GLY A 36 -6.54 -9.82 -5.71
C GLY A 36 -7.63 -8.76 -5.85
N GLU A 37 -7.68 -7.79 -4.94
CA GLU A 37 -8.63 -6.67 -5.01
C GLU A 37 -8.39 -5.79 -6.25
N PHE A 38 -7.13 -5.50 -6.60
CA PHE A 38 -6.80 -4.78 -7.84
C PHE A 38 -7.31 -5.53 -9.08
N LEU A 39 -7.03 -6.83 -9.18
CA LEU A 39 -7.46 -7.66 -10.30
C LEU A 39 -8.98 -7.78 -10.37
N ARG A 40 -9.65 -7.89 -9.23
CA ARG A 40 -11.12 -7.94 -9.16
C ARG A 40 -11.74 -6.63 -9.64
N LYS A 41 -11.23 -5.48 -9.20
CA LYS A 41 -11.70 -4.16 -9.66
C LYS A 41 -11.42 -3.94 -11.14
N MET A 42 -10.25 -4.38 -11.62
CA MET A 42 -9.89 -4.35 -13.03
C MET A 42 -10.90 -5.13 -13.87
N ASN A 43 -11.15 -6.38 -13.49
CA ASN A 43 -12.07 -7.26 -14.19
C ASN A 43 -13.48 -6.64 -14.20
N TRP A 44 -13.99 -6.23 -13.04
CA TRP A 44 -15.29 -5.57 -12.92
C TRP A 44 -15.44 -4.36 -13.86
N LEU A 45 -14.39 -3.54 -13.99
CA LEU A 45 -14.42 -2.37 -14.85
C LEU A 45 -14.51 -2.74 -16.35
N GLN A 46 -13.80 -3.80 -16.76
CA GLN A 46 -13.74 -4.26 -18.15
C GLN A 46 -14.93 -5.13 -18.55
N SER A 47 -15.33 -6.07 -17.69
CA SER A 47 -16.32 -7.10 -18.01
C SER A 47 -17.75 -6.69 -17.67
N GLU A 48 -17.94 -5.81 -16.67
CA GLU A 48 -19.28 -5.40 -16.22
C GLU A 48 -19.56 -3.93 -16.54
N GLN A 49 -18.69 -3.01 -16.13
CA GLN A 49 -18.97 -1.58 -16.24
C GLN A 49 -18.93 -1.05 -17.66
N GLU A 50 -17.89 -1.39 -18.44
CA GLU A 50 -17.83 -0.94 -19.84
C GLU A 50 -19.07 -1.38 -20.64
N PRO A 51 -19.46 -2.66 -20.69
CA PRO A 51 -20.66 -3.06 -21.44
C PRO A 51 -21.94 -2.44 -20.87
N PHE A 52 -22.04 -2.26 -19.55
CA PHE A 52 -23.15 -1.55 -18.94
C PHE A 52 -23.27 -0.12 -19.50
N TRP A 53 -22.20 0.68 -19.49
CA TRP A 53 -22.26 2.05 -19.99
C TRP A 53 -22.46 2.13 -21.50
N VAL A 54 -21.92 1.19 -22.28
CA VAL A 54 -22.22 1.06 -23.72
C VAL A 54 -23.73 0.82 -23.93
N SER A 55 -24.35 -0.06 -23.15
CA SER A 55 -25.79 -0.31 -23.22
C SER A 55 -26.62 0.91 -22.83
N GLN A 56 -26.18 1.69 -21.84
CA GLN A 56 -26.84 2.93 -21.43
C GLN A 56 -26.76 4.00 -22.52
N VAL A 57 -25.59 4.18 -23.15
CA VAL A 57 -25.42 5.12 -24.27
C VAL A 57 -26.37 4.76 -25.40
N ARG A 58 -26.46 3.47 -25.77
CA ARG A 58 -27.40 3.02 -26.79
C ARG A 58 -28.85 3.31 -26.40
N LYS A 59 -29.26 2.94 -25.19
CA LYS A 59 -30.62 3.17 -24.67
C LYS A 59 -30.98 4.66 -24.73
N TRP A 60 -30.14 5.53 -24.19
CA TRP A 60 -30.43 6.96 -24.15
C TRP A 60 -30.35 7.63 -25.53
N THR A 61 -29.56 7.10 -26.46
CA THR A 61 -29.58 7.52 -27.86
C THR A 61 -30.94 7.24 -28.50
N GLU A 62 -31.51 6.04 -28.28
CA GLU A 62 -32.84 5.66 -28.76
C GLU A 62 -33.96 6.47 -28.06
N GLU A 63 -33.79 6.84 -26.79
CA GLU A 63 -34.74 7.73 -26.10
C GLU A 63 -34.67 9.18 -26.58
N VAL A 64 -33.47 9.67 -26.91
CA VAL A 64 -33.30 11.01 -27.50
C VAL A 64 -33.95 11.08 -28.88
N SER A 65 -33.80 10.07 -29.74
CA SER A 65 -34.48 10.05 -31.04
C SER A 65 -36.00 10.05 -30.88
N ARG A 66 -36.53 9.19 -30.00
CA ARG A 66 -37.97 9.17 -29.66
C ARG A 66 -38.47 10.52 -29.12
N ALA A 67 -37.71 11.16 -28.24
CA ALA A 67 -38.08 12.47 -27.69
C ALA A 67 -38.09 13.57 -28.77
N ILE A 68 -37.16 13.53 -29.73
CA ILE A 68 -37.14 14.45 -30.88
C ILE A 68 -38.40 14.26 -31.74
N ASP A 69 -38.78 13.01 -32.00
CA ASP A 69 -39.97 12.69 -32.79
C ASP A 69 -41.25 13.15 -32.11
N LEU A 70 -41.36 13.00 -30.78
CA LEU A 70 -42.51 13.50 -29.99
C LEU A 70 -42.65 15.03 -30.07
N VAL A 71 -41.54 15.76 -29.89
CA VAL A 71 -41.53 17.22 -30.05
C VAL A 71 -41.94 17.61 -31.47
N ARG A 72 -41.43 16.92 -32.48
CA ARG A 72 -41.77 17.17 -33.88
C ARG A 72 -43.25 16.90 -34.16
N GLN A 73 -43.80 15.80 -33.64
CA GLN A 73 -45.20 15.43 -33.80
C GLN A 73 -46.11 16.51 -33.21
N LYS A 74 -45.86 16.96 -31.97
CA LYS A 74 -46.65 18.02 -31.32
C LYS A 74 -46.53 19.39 -31.99
N ARG A 75 -45.41 19.68 -32.64
CA ARG A 75 -45.23 20.91 -33.43
C ARG A 75 -46.00 20.91 -34.74
N ILE A 76 -46.12 19.76 -35.39
CA ILE A 76 -46.73 19.63 -36.73
C ILE A 76 -48.24 19.39 -36.65
N PHE A 77 -48.68 18.51 -35.75
CA PHE A 77 -50.09 18.13 -35.66
C PHE A 77 -50.86 19.05 -34.71
N LYS A 78 -51.96 19.59 -35.21
CA LYS A 78 -52.93 20.35 -34.41
C LYS A 78 -53.86 19.38 -33.69
N ASP A 79 -54.33 19.80 -32.51
CA ASP A 79 -55.31 19.04 -31.74
C ASP A 79 -56.64 18.91 -32.49
N PHE A 80 -57.56 18.05 -32.03
CA PHE A 80 -58.87 17.85 -32.67
C PHE A 80 -59.70 19.15 -32.77
N LEU A 81 -59.42 20.12 -31.88
CA LEU A 81 -60.02 21.47 -31.86
C LEU A 81 -59.27 22.49 -32.73
N GLY A 82 -58.30 22.05 -33.55
CA GLY A 82 -57.49 22.91 -34.42
C GLY A 82 -56.48 23.81 -33.70
N ARG A 83 -56.32 23.66 -32.38
CA ARG A 83 -55.36 24.41 -31.55
C ARG A 83 -53.98 23.74 -31.56
N GLN A 84 -52.93 24.56 -31.53
CA GLN A 84 -51.55 24.08 -31.37
C GLN A 84 -51.34 23.65 -29.91
N GLN A 85 -50.86 22.42 -29.68
CA GLN A 85 -50.57 21.95 -28.33
C GLN A 85 -49.29 22.59 -27.78
N SER A 86 -49.22 22.77 -26.46
CA SER A 86 -47.99 23.20 -25.78
C SER A 86 -46.92 22.10 -25.93
N THR A 87 -45.71 22.47 -26.35
CA THR A 87 -44.55 21.58 -26.53
C THR A 87 -43.61 21.58 -25.32
N ALA A 88 -43.95 22.32 -24.27
CA ALA A 88 -43.05 22.60 -23.15
C ALA A 88 -42.64 21.32 -22.39
N ASP A 89 -43.53 20.34 -22.28
CA ASP A 89 -43.26 19.11 -21.53
C ASP A 89 -42.40 18.14 -22.34
N GLU A 90 -42.63 18.03 -23.66
CA GLU A 90 -41.80 17.23 -24.56
C GLU A 90 -40.39 17.83 -24.70
N GLU A 91 -40.27 19.16 -24.72
CA GLU A 91 -38.97 19.84 -24.74
C GLU A 91 -38.19 19.62 -23.43
N LYS A 92 -38.87 19.63 -22.27
CA LYS A 92 -38.25 19.26 -20.98
C LYS A 92 -37.81 17.80 -20.99
N TYR A 93 -38.63 16.88 -21.48
CA TYR A 93 -38.28 15.45 -21.58
C TYR A 93 -37.06 15.24 -22.49
N LEU A 94 -37.05 15.88 -23.67
CA LEU A 94 -35.91 15.84 -24.58
C LEU A 94 -34.64 16.36 -23.93
N LYS A 95 -34.72 17.46 -23.16
CA LYS A 95 -33.57 17.98 -22.40
C LYS A 95 -33.08 16.96 -21.36
N GLN A 96 -33.99 16.29 -20.65
CA GLN A 96 -33.64 15.25 -19.69
C GLN A 96 -32.92 14.08 -20.37
N CYS A 97 -33.45 13.56 -21.48
CA CYS A 97 -32.83 12.47 -22.23
C CYS A 97 -31.42 12.84 -22.73
N ARG A 98 -31.23 14.07 -23.22
CA ARG A 98 -29.91 14.57 -23.63
C ARG A 98 -28.93 14.64 -22.47
N ASN A 99 -29.35 15.13 -21.31
CA ASN A 99 -28.51 15.17 -20.12
C ASN A 99 -28.10 13.75 -19.68
N ARG A 100 -29.02 12.79 -19.72
CA ARG A 100 -28.74 11.38 -19.39
C ARG A 100 -27.78 10.74 -20.39
N LEU A 101 -27.92 11.04 -21.68
CA LEU A 101 -26.99 10.58 -22.71
C LEU A 101 -25.59 11.12 -22.47
N GLN A 102 -25.45 12.43 -22.21
CA GLN A 102 -24.17 13.06 -21.91
C GLN A 102 -23.52 12.47 -20.64
N GLU A 103 -24.31 12.22 -19.60
CA GLU A 103 -23.84 11.55 -18.38
C GLU A 103 -23.31 10.15 -18.69
N ALA A 104 -24.04 9.35 -19.48
CA ALA A 104 -23.63 8.01 -19.86
C ALA A 104 -22.34 8.00 -20.71
N GLU A 105 -22.23 8.93 -21.68
CA GLU A 105 -21.02 9.09 -22.50
C GLU A 105 -19.80 9.49 -21.65
N THR A 106 -19.99 10.44 -20.72
CA THR A 106 -18.93 10.88 -19.81
C THR A 106 -18.46 9.73 -18.92
N LYS A 107 -19.39 8.94 -18.38
CA LYS A 107 -19.07 7.77 -17.55
C LYS A 107 -18.41 6.66 -18.37
N LEU A 108 -18.84 6.40 -19.60
CA LEU A 108 -18.17 5.45 -20.48
C LEU A 108 -16.71 5.86 -20.78
N ALA A 109 -16.48 7.14 -21.09
CA ALA A 109 -15.14 7.66 -21.31
C ALA A 109 -14.27 7.55 -20.04
N ALA A 110 -14.84 7.86 -18.87
CA ALA A 110 -14.18 7.71 -17.59
C ALA A 110 -13.82 6.24 -17.31
N THR A 111 -14.75 5.30 -17.47
CA THR A 111 -14.54 3.85 -17.30
C THR A 111 -13.38 3.35 -18.17
N ARG A 112 -13.34 3.72 -19.45
CA ARG A 112 -12.24 3.34 -20.36
C ARG A 112 -10.90 3.96 -19.99
N ARG A 113 -10.92 5.20 -19.51
CA ARG A 113 -9.70 5.86 -19.00
C ARG A 113 -9.18 5.13 -17.77
N TYR A 114 -10.04 4.95 -16.76
CA TYR A 114 -9.67 4.27 -15.53
C TYR A 114 -9.25 2.81 -15.76
N GLY A 115 -9.81 2.12 -16.76
CA GLY A 115 -9.34 0.78 -17.14
C GLY A 115 -7.89 0.75 -17.58
N ARG A 116 -7.47 1.73 -18.39
CA ARG A 116 -6.06 1.84 -18.82
C ARG A 116 -5.15 2.32 -17.70
N ASP A 117 -5.58 3.32 -16.93
CA ASP A 117 -4.79 3.89 -15.84
C ASP A 117 -4.58 2.84 -14.73
N LEU A 118 -5.63 2.12 -14.33
CA LEU A 118 -5.53 1.06 -13.34
C LEU A 118 -4.61 -0.08 -13.79
N GLN A 119 -4.52 -0.35 -15.10
CA GLN A 119 -3.66 -1.42 -15.63
C GLN A 119 -2.20 -1.02 -15.52
N ARG A 120 -1.90 0.25 -15.80
CA ARG A 120 -0.57 0.83 -15.58
C ARG A 120 -0.19 0.78 -14.09
N GLU A 121 -1.09 1.24 -13.21
CA GLU A 121 -0.83 1.25 -11.76
C GLU A 121 -0.63 -0.17 -11.20
N HIS A 122 -1.41 -1.15 -11.68
CA HIS A 122 -1.22 -2.54 -11.29
C HIS A 122 0.17 -3.08 -11.68
N LEU A 123 0.68 -2.75 -12.88
CA LEU A 123 2.03 -3.13 -13.30
C LEU A 123 3.11 -2.47 -12.44
N LEU A 124 2.93 -1.20 -12.06
CA LEU A 124 3.85 -0.48 -11.17
C LEU A 124 3.87 -1.10 -9.77
N LEU A 125 2.69 -1.39 -9.21
CA LEU A 125 2.54 -2.08 -7.92
C LEU A 125 3.24 -3.44 -7.96
N LYS A 126 2.95 -4.25 -8.99
CA LYS A 126 3.55 -5.57 -9.17
C LYS A 126 5.08 -5.49 -9.22
N GLY A 127 5.63 -4.54 -9.97
CA GLY A 127 7.06 -4.29 -10.03
C GLY A 127 7.67 -3.89 -8.68
N GLY A 128 7.03 -2.95 -7.97
CA GLY A 128 7.50 -2.48 -6.66
C GLY A 128 7.46 -3.56 -5.57
N VAL A 129 6.48 -4.47 -5.65
CA VAL A 129 6.25 -5.53 -4.67
C VAL A 129 7.02 -6.81 -5.01
N GLN A 130 7.43 -7.01 -6.27
CA GLN A 130 8.06 -8.24 -6.74
C GLN A 130 9.24 -8.69 -5.88
N ARG A 131 10.12 -7.77 -5.48
CA ARG A 131 11.29 -8.09 -4.64
C ARG A 131 10.87 -8.61 -3.27
N LEU A 132 9.88 -7.99 -2.65
CA LEU A 132 9.35 -8.43 -1.36
C LEU A 132 8.73 -9.83 -1.47
N SER A 133 7.93 -10.07 -2.52
CA SER A 133 7.36 -11.38 -2.81
C SER A 133 8.43 -12.48 -2.94
N THR A 134 9.51 -12.19 -3.67
CA THR A 134 10.64 -13.12 -3.82
C THR A 134 11.35 -13.40 -2.50
N ILE A 135 11.58 -12.39 -1.66
CA ILE A 135 12.20 -12.57 -0.34
C ILE A 135 11.31 -13.44 0.56
N LEU A 136 10.01 -13.14 0.61
CA LEU A 136 9.04 -13.87 1.42
C LEU A 136 8.92 -15.35 1.01
N SER A 137 8.95 -15.63 -0.28
CA SER A 137 8.78 -17.00 -0.79
C SER A 137 10.09 -17.81 -0.82
N GLY A 138 11.24 -17.15 -1.02
CA GLY A 138 12.51 -17.81 -1.28
C GLY A 138 13.53 -17.73 -0.15
N ASP A 139 13.76 -16.52 0.38
CA ASP A 139 14.85 -16.28 1.34
C ASP A 139 14.39 -16.52 2.79
N MET A 140 13.13 -16.27 3.09
CA MET A 140 12.58 -16.46 4.43
C MET A 140 12.58 -17.92 4.91
N PRO A 141 12.20 -18.93 4.10
CA PRO A 141 12.35 -20.33 4.51
C PRO A 141 13.80 -20.73 4.82
N LYS A 142 14.76 -20.17 4.07
CA LYS A 142 16.19 -20.40 4.32
C LYS A 142 16.63 -19.77 5.63
N ALA A 143 16.22 -18.53 5.89
CA ALA A 143 16.51 -17.83 7.14
C ALA A 143 15.93 -18.60 8.34
N LEU A 144 14.70 -19.11 8.25
CA LEU A 144 14.08 -19.93 9.27
C LEU A 144 14.87 -21.23 9.52
N ALA A 145 15.29 -21.93 8.47
CA ALA A 145 16.13 -23.14 8.59
C ALA A 145 17.51 -22.84 9.20
N MET A 146 18.09 -21.68 8.88
CA MET A 146 19.35 -21.23 9.50
C MET A 146 19.18 -20.97 11.00
N LEU A 147 18.07 -20.34 11.41
CA LEU A 147 17.75 -20.12 12.83
C LEU A 147 17.52 -21.45 13.55
N ASP A 148 16.82 -22.40 12.94
CA ASP A 148 16.62 -23.75 13.49
C ASP A 148 17.96 -24.47 13.70
N GLY A 149 18.84 -24.42 12.71
CA GLY A 149 20.19 -24.97 12.83
C GLY A 149 21.06 -24.26 13.88
N ALA A 150 20.92 -22.95 14.03
CA ALA A 150 21.63 -22.18 15.05
C ALA A 150 21.17 -22.58 16.47
N VAL A 151 19.87 -22.68 16.69
CA VAL A 151 19.30 -23.15 17.97
C VAL A 151 19.81 -24.56 18.29
N ALA A 152 19.71 -25.51 17.36
CA ALA A 152 20.15 -26.89 17.59
C ALA A 152 21.65 -27.00 17.94
N ARG A 153 22.51 -26.19 17.31
CA ARG A 153 23.95 -26.16 17.62
C ARG A 153 24.24 -25.55 19.00
N LEU A 154 23.51 -24.51 19.37
CA LEU A 154 23.67 -23.87 20.68
C LEU A 154 23.19 -24.80 21.80
N GLU A 155 22.10 -25.53 21.59
CA GLU A 155 21.63 -26.55 22.54
C GLU A 155 22.64 -27.68 22.68
N ALA A 156 23.16 -28.21 21.57
CA ALA A 156 24.21 -29.22 21.60
C ALA A 156 25.49 -28.72 22.31
N TYR A 157 25.82 -27.43 22.23
CA TYR A 157 26.95 -26.83 22.94
C TYR A 157 26.72 -26.75 24.45
N VAL A 158 25.51 -26.38 24.87
CA VAL A 158 25.12 -26.37 26.28
C VAL A 158 25.12 -27.79 26.86
N ASP A 159 24.56 -28.76 26.12
CA ASP A 159 24.50 -30.17 26.55
C ASP A 159 25.88 -30.85 26.58
N SER A 160 26.80 -30.42 25.71
CA SER A 160 28.18 -30.95 25.63
C SER A 160 29.19 -30.21 26.50
N SER A 161 28.76 -29.26 27.34
CA SER A 161 29.58 -28.63 28.36
C SER A 161 29.37 -29.34 29.71
N PRO A 162 30.15 -30.39 30.05
CA PRO A 162 30.16 -30.93 31.40
C PRO A 162 31.02 -30.05 32.31
N GLU A 163 30.48 -29.73 33.49
CA GLU A 163 31.17 -29.25 34.70
C GLU A 163 32.29 -28.19 34.54
N MET A 164 31.91 -26.91 34.63
CA MET A 164 32.67 -25.93 35.40
C MET A 164 31.77 -25.33 36.49
N ALA A 165 31.05 -26.20 37.21
CA ALA A 165 30.19 -25.84 38.33
C ALA A 165 30.32 -26.90 39.44
N GLY A 166 31.52 -26.98 40.01
CA GLY A 166 31.84 -27.98 41.04
C GLY A 166 33.15 -27.71 41.77
N SER A 167 33.45 -26.44 42.10
CA SER A 167 34.42 -26.12 43.14
C SER A 167 33.86 -25.03 44.04
N THR A 168 32.88 -25.42 44.84
CA THR A 168 32.63 -24.80 46.14
C THR A 168 33.81 -25.13 47.04
N ALA A 169 34.78 -24.22 47.10
CA ALA A 169 35.67 -24.10 48.24
C ALA A 169 35.34 -22.78 48.94
N GLU A 170 34.71 -22.91 50.11
CA GLU A 170 34.53 -21.85 51.10
C GLU A 170 35.86 -21.13 51.35
N MET A 171 35.83 -19.80 51.31
CA MET A 171 36.60 -19.01 52.26
C MET A 171 35.83 -17.73 52.60
N THR A 172 35.35 -17.72 53.84
CA THR A 172 34.68 -16.63 54.57
C THR A 172 35.55 -15.36 54.70
N PRO A 173 34.93 -14.20 55.03
CA PRO A 173 35.44 -12.88 54.68
C PRO A 173 36.40 -12.33 55.75
N SER A 174 37.40 -11.54 55.33
CA SER A 174 38.13 -10.68 56.26
C SER A 174 38.79 -9.50 55.56
N GLY A 175 38.41 -8.29 55.98
CA GLY A 175 39.29 -7.12 55.98
C GLY A 175 39.17 -6.15 54.80
N ALA A 176 38.34 -5.11 54.97
CA ALA A 176 38.61 -3.81 54.36
C ALA A 176 39.88 -3.20 54.99
N PRO A 177 40.64 -2.36 54.27
CA PRO A 177 40.41 -0.93 54.45
C PRO A 177 40.37 -0.10 53.16
N SER A 178 39.65 1.01 53.30
CA SER A 178 39.50 2.15 52.40
C SER A 178 40.83 2.81 52.00
N GLY A 179 40.90 3.36 50.77
CA GLY A 179 41.97 4.29 50.40
C GLY A 179 42.11 4.64 48.90
N THR A 180 41.25 5.54 48.42
CA THR A 180 41.50 6.63 47.43
C THR A 180 41.93 6.38 45.98
N ALA A 181 41.10 6.92 45.08
CA ALA A 181 41.41 7.78 43.90
C ALA A 181 42.24 7.13 42.75
N ASP A 182 42.07 7.42 41.46
CA ASP A 182 41.33 8.40 40.68
C ASP A 182 41.44 7.94 39.21
N GLY A 183 40.49 8.31 38.34
CA GLY A 183 40.73 8.45 36.90
C GLY A 183 40.56 7.23 35.98
N ALA A 184 39.43 7.20 35.25
CA ALA A 184 39.36 6.82 33.82
C ALA A 184 37.92 6.97 33.26
N MET A 185 37.42 8.21 33.20
CA MET A 185 36.19 8.57 32.48
C MET A 185 36.53 9.70 31.49
N HIS A 186 37.26 9.39 30.42
CA HIS A 186 37.39 10.26 29.24
C HIS A 186 37.80 9.40 28.04
N ARG A 187 36.84 8.65 27.46
CA ARG A 187 36.98 8.14 26.09
C ARG A 187 35.67 7.85 25.35
N ALA A 188 34.52 8.18 25.92
CA ALA A 188 33.21 7.92 25.31
C ALA A 188 32.50 9.18 24.77
N ALA A 189 33.16 10.35 24.81
CA ALA A 189 32.54 11.62 24.43
C ALA A 189 33.03 12.19 23.08
N ASP A 190 34.11 11.65 22.49
CA ASP A 190 34.64 12.13 21.21
C ASP A 190 34.12 11.35 19.98
N GLU A 191 33.63 10.11 20.13
CA GLU A 191 33.04 9.37 18.99
C GLU A 191 31.63 9.83 18.62
N ALA A 192 30.95 10.61 19.47
CA ALA A 192 29.62 11.13 19.19
C ALA A 192 29.61 12.46 18.41
N LYS A 193 30.78 13.12 18.24
CA LYS A 193 30.89 14.39 17.51
C LYS A 193 31.41 14.25 16.08
N GLU A 194 31.96 13.09 15.72
CA GLU A 194 32.44 12.81 14.35
C GLU A 194 31.29 12.39 13.41
N ALA A 195 30.22 11.80 13.94
CA ALA A 195 29.07 11.34 13.15
C ALA A 195 28.12 12.47 12.70
N ASP A 196 28.05 13.57 13.45
CA ASP A 196 27.15 14.69 13.16
C ASP A 196 27.70 15.62 12.05
N LYS A 197 29.04 15.72 11.93
CA LYS A 197 29.68 16.46 10.82
C LYS A 197 29.62 15.76 9.46
N ALA A 198 29.44 14.44 9.44
CA ALA A 198 29.37 13.67 8.20
C ALA A 198 27.99 13.76 7.53
N ASP A 199 26.91 13.95 8.31
CA ASP A 199 25.54 14.05 7.77
C ASP A 199 25.23 15.47 7.25
N GLU A 200 25.87 16.50 7.80
CA GLU A 200 25.69 17.90 7.34
C GLU A 200 26.42 18.17 6.01
N ALA A 201 27.60 17.58 5.80
CA ALA A 201 28.36 17.70 4.54
C ALA A 201 27.68 17.02 3.34
N ASN A 202 26.81 16.03 3.58
CA ASN A 202 26.08 15.32 2.51
C ASN A 202 24.75 15.98 2.15
N ARG A 203 24.25 16.91 2.98
CA ARG A 203 23.04 17.71 2.68
C ARG A 203 23.34 18.92 1.81
N GLU A 204 24.52 19.51 1.92
CA GLU A 204 24.91 20.69 1.13
C GLU A 204 25.33 20.36 -0.31
N SER A 205 25.67 19.11 -0.63
CA SER A 205 26.08 18.69 -1.98
C SER A 205 24.92 18.46 -2.95
N ASN A 206 23.67 18.37 -2.45
CA ASN A 206 22.49 18.04 -3.26
C ASN A 206 21.52 19.22 -3.46
N ALA A 207 21.95 20.45 -3.14
CA ALA A 207 21.13 21.66 -3.16
C ALA A 207 21.39 22.61 -4.35
N GLY A 208 21.88 22.10 -5.48
CA GLY A 208 22.16 22.92 -6.66
C GLY A 208 21.87 22.22 -7.98
N ASP A 209 20.60 22.17 -8.39
CA ASP A 209 20.17 22.71 -9.68
C ASP A 209 18.65 22.54 -9.89
N ASN A 210 17.96 23.67 -9.96
CA ASN A 210 16.63 23.80 -10.57
C ASN A 210 16.75 25.00 -11.51
N PRO A 211 16.19 24.96 -12.74
CA PRO A 211 14.88 25.59 -12.86
C PRO A 211 13.97 24.96 -13.93
N ALA A 212 12.67 24.82 -13.64
CA ALA A 212 11.62 25.50 -14.43
C ALA A 212 10.18 25.17 -13.98
N ALA A 213 9.35 26.21 -14.09
CA ALA A 213 7.91 26.22 -14.34
C ALA A 213 6.97 25.97 -13.15
N GLY A 214 6.50 27.08 -12.59
CA GLY A 214 5.32 27.13 -11.74
C GLY A 214 4.02 26.98 -12.52
N ALA A 215 3.00 26.49 -11.82
CA ALA A 215 1.60 26.85 -12.01
C ALA A 215 0.84 26.42 -10.74
N GLU A 216 0.34 27.40 -9.99
CA GLU A 216 -0.63 27.22 -8.92
C GLU A 216 -1.91 26.58 -9.45
N VAL A 217 -2.42 25.53 -8.79
CA VAL A 217 -3.83 25.13 -8.89
C VAL A 217 -4.36 24.80 -7.49
N LYS A 218 -5.40 25.55 -7.07
CA LYS A 218 -6.13 25.42 -5.80
C LYS A 218 -6.87 24.06 -5.69
N PRO A 219 -7.12 23.55 -4.46
CA PRO A 219 -7.84 22.29 -4.27
C PRO A 219 -9.34 22.46 -4.48
N SER A 220 -9.94 21.65 -5.36
CA SER A 220 -11.39 21.56 -5.52
C SER A 220 -11.97 20.47 -4.62
N THR A 221 -12.96 20.89 -3.82
CA THR A 221 -13.80 20.10 -2.94
C THR A 221 -14.52 18.96 -3.66
N THR A 222 -14.39 17.75 -3.12
CA THR A 222 -15.14 16.53 -3.47
C THR A 222 -16.58 16.59 -2.93
N PRO A 223 -17.63 16.29 -3.71
CA PRO A 223 -18.93 15.93 -3.16
C PRO A 223 -19.09 14.40 -3.03
N ALA A 224 -19.64 13.98 -1.90
CA ALA A 224 -19.95 12.61 -1.51
C ALA A 224 -21.01 11.94 -2.43
N PRO A 225 -21.05 10.59 -2.51
CA PRO A 225 -22.04 9.86 -3.30
C PRO A 225 -23.43 9.85 -2.62
N PRO A 226 -24.55 9.82 -3.38
CA PRO A 226 -25.87 9.65 -2.79
C PRO A 226 -26.17 8.19 -2.45
N ASP A 227 -26.68 7.98 -1.24
CA ASP A 227 -27.28 6.73 -0.77
C ASP A 227 -28.47 6.33 -1.65
N THR A 228 -28.54 5.05 -2.00
CA THR A 228 -29.68 4.44 -2.70
C THR A 228 -30.48 3.59 -1.73
N HIS A 229 -31.73 4.00 -1.50
CA HIS A 229 -32.85 3.14 -1.12
C HIS A 229 -33.43 2.47 -2.36
#